data_AF-A0A5D2IBY3-F1
#
_entry.id   AF-A0A5D2IBY3-F1
#
_cell.length_a   1.000
_cell.length_b   1.000
_cell.length_c   1.000
_cell.angle_alpha   90.00
_cell.angle_beta   90.00
_cell.angle_gamma   90.00
#
_symmetry.space_group_name_H-M   'P 1'
#
loop_
_entity.id
_entity.type
_entity.pdbx_description
1 polymer ?
#
loop_
_entity_poly.entity_id
_entity_poly.type
_entity_poly.pdbx_seq_one_letter_code
_entity_poly.pdbx_strand_id
1 'polypeptide(L)'
;MASCAVRGGCPSDYVAVSIAIFSMILLIVRSTFPFFIHKVPIAKGSAFWIPVIQVIASFNFLLAIVMAVNFLKYKKSHWWLSCYVWAVWLEGPLGFGLLMSCRIAQAFQLYYVFVKRRLPPIRSHMFLPLILLPWVAGAAVIHEKKPLNYRCHFGTYWTIPVVCLHSLYVAVLMGFTRAIRHIEFRFHELRDLWQGILGSASLIGVWVFAYILNEIHDDISWLQVASRFMLLLTASILVLVFFSISIAQPLLSQISLRKREPLELKTMGQVLGIPESGLLLQREQAVDIDPNEPLDKLLLNKRFRQSFMAFADSCLAGESVHFFDEVHELGKIPIDDPVRRIYMARHIINKYIIAGAAMEVNISHRIRQEILATTDLTHPDLFTNALHELTQLMKMNLAKDYWSSMYFIKFKEEARMRSCEHEMEEMRGYDFSPRLSSVNATDDPFHQDHFSRGFTQHSHASYLR
;
A
#
# COMPACT_ATOMS: atom_id res chain seq x y z
N MET A 1 22.41 39.05 -24.13
CA MET A 1 21.51 38.54 -23.06
C MET A 1 20.12 39.17 -23.11
N ALA A 2 19.98 40.51 -23.18
CA ALA A 2 18.67 41.20 -23.15
C ALA A 2 17.63 40.71 -24.21
N SER A 3 18.07 40.32 -25.41
CA SER A 3 17.16 39.85 -26.47
C SER A 3 16.54 38.47 -26.21
N CYS A 4 17.29 37.54 -25.58
CA CYS A 4 16.77 36.18 -25.32
C CYS A 4 15.88 36.13 -24.06
N ALA A 5 16.10 37.03 -23.09
CA ALA A 5 15.26 37.14 -21.90
C ALA A 5 13.79 37.42 -22.27
N VAL A 6 13.56 38.33 -23.22
CA VAL A 6 12.21 38.71 -23.65
C VAL A 6 11.63 37.76 -24.71
N ARG A 7 12.46 37.29 -25.67
CA ARG A 7 11.98 36.49 -26.82
C ARG A 7 12.02 34.97 -26.60
N GLY A 8 12.65 34.50 -25.53
CA GLY A 8 12.93 33.08 -25.33
C GLY A 8 14.15 32.58 -26.10
N GLY A 9 14.50 31.32 -25.84
CA GLY A 9 15.62 30.63 -26.51
C GLY A 9 17.00 30.98 -25.95
N CYS A 10 17.11 31.31 -24.66
CA CYS A 10 18.39 31.31 -23.97
C CYS A 10 18.89 29.87 -23.79
N PRO A 11 20.22 29.62 -23.67
CA PRO A 11 20.76 28.28 -23.45
C PRO A 11 20.12 27.54 -22.25
N SER A 12 19.83 28.26 -21.17
CA SER A 12 19.14 27.73 -19.98
C SER A 12 17.73 27.21 -20.29
N ASP A 13 17.01 27.82 -21.25
CA ASP A 13 15.67 27.38 -21.63
C ASP A 13 15.69 26.01 -22.29
N TYR A 14 16.64 25.77 -23.19
CA TYR A 14 16.80 24.49 -23.86
C TYR A 14 17.19 23.38 -22.88
N VAL A 15 18.04 23.71 -21.90
CA VAL A 15 18.40 22.78 -20.81
C VAL A 15 17.15 22.45 -19.98
N ALA A 16 16.38 23.44 -19.55
CA ALA A 16 15.17 23.21 -18.76
C ALA A 16 14.11 22.41 -19.52
N VAL A 17 13.90 22.71 -20.80
CA VAL A 17 12.99 21.92 -21.67
C VAL A 17 13.48 20.49 -21.83
N SER A 18 14.78 20.27 -22.01
CA SER A 18 15.37 18.92 -22.06
C SER A 18 15.13 18.14 -20.77
N ILE A 19 15.30 18.79 -19.61
CA ILE A 19 15.02 18.18 -18.30
C ILE A 19 13.53 17.84 -18.15
N ALA A 20 12.63 18.71 -18.61
CA ALA A 20 11.20 18.46 -18.57
C ALA A 20 10.79 17.27 -19.46
N ILE A 21 11.34 17.18 -20.68
CA ILE A 21 11.12 16.05 -21.59
C ILE A 21 11.65 14.75 -20.97
N PHE A 22 12.87 14.77 -20.43
CA PHE A 22 13.44 13.60 -19.78
C PHE A 22 12.61 13.15 -18.57
N SER A 23 12.12 14.11 -17.76
CA SER A 23 11.24 13.84 -16.64
C SER A 23 9.93 13.20 -17.09
N MET A 24 9.32 13.66 -18.19
CA MET A 24 8.14 13.03 -18.78
C MET A 24 8.39 11.61 -19.28
N ILE A 25 9.53 11.37 -19.93
CA ILE A 25 9.93 10.02 -20.36
C ILE A 25 10.05 9.10 -19.14
N LEU A 26 10.76 9.54 -18.09
CA LEU A 26 10.90 8.78 -16.86
C LEU A 26 9.55 8.46 -16.20
N LEU A 27 8.62 9.41 -16.18
CA LEU A 27 7.27 9.20 -15.67
C LEU A 27 6.51 8.14 -16.46
N ILE A 28 6.54 8.23 -17.79
CA ILE A 28 5.84 7.28 -18.66
C ILE A 28 6.44 5.88 -18.49
N VAL A 29 7.77 5.75 -18.53
CA VAL A 29 8.47 4.49 -18.30
C VAL A 29 8.08 3.91 -16.94
N ARG A 30 8.15 4.72 -15.87
CA ARG A 30 7.84 4.25 -14.51
C ARG A 30 6.36 3.91 -14.33
N SER A 31 5.45 4.58 -15.05
CA SER A 31 4.02 4.30 -15.02
C SER A 31 3.64 3.03 -15.75
N THR A 32 4.35 2.70 -16.83
CA THR A 32 4.05 1.55 -17.70
C THR A 32 4.79 0.28 -17.29
N PHE A 33 5.97 0.42 -16.67
CA PHE A 33 6.83 -0.68 -16.21
C PHE A 33 6.10 -1.77 -15.38
N PRO A 34 5.20 -1.44 -14.44
CA PRO A 34 4.44 -2.45 -13.71
C PRO A 34 3.56 -3.31 -14.61
N PHE A 35 2.95 -2.73 -15.65
CA PHE A 35 2.06 -3.43 -16.58
C PHE A 35 2.83 -4.37 -17.52
N PHE A 36 4.02 -3.95 -17.97
CA PHE A 36 4.86 -4.76 -18.84
C PHE A 36 5.47 -5.97 -18.13
N ILE A 37 5.94 -5.81 -16.88
CA ILE A 37 6.64 -6.88 -16.18
C ILE A 37 5.68 -7.83 -15.44
N HIS A 38 4.66 -7.30 -14.77
CA HIS A 38 3.88 -8.10 -13.82
C HIS A 38 2.56 -8.63 -14.38
N LYS A 39 2.31 -8.51 -15.70
CA LYS A 39 1.06 -8.87 -16.40
C LYS A 39 -0.17 -8.61 -15.50
N VAL A 40 -0.23 -7.43 -14.91
CA VAL A 40 -1.25 -7.13 -13.88
C VAL A 40 -2.60 -7.04 -14.59
N PRO A 41 -3.61 -7.84 -14.19
CA PRO A 41 -4.94 -7.66 -14.74
C PRO A 41 -5.38 -6.23 -14.44
N ILE A 42 -5.85 -5.53 -15.48
CA ILE A 42 -6.30 -4.13 -15.37
C ILE A 42 -7.41 -4.10 -14.32
N ALA A 43 -7.09 -3.57 -13.14
CA ALA A 43 -8.05 -3.45 -12.06
C ALA A 43 -9.16 -2.49 -12.52
N LYS A 44 -10.38 -2.99 -12.71
CA LYS A 44 -11.58 -2.22 -13.14
C LYS A 44 -12.07 -1.21 -12.09
N GLY A 45 -11.23 -0.83 -11.12
CA GLY A 45 -11.57 0.03 -9.99
C GLY A 45 -11.11 1.48 -10.16
N SER A 46 -11.79 2.39 -9.45
CA SER A 46 -11.50 3.83 -9.41
C SER A 46 -10.07 4.20 -8.95
N ALA A 47 -9.35 3.27 -8.30
CA ALA A 47 -7.96 3.44 -7.88
C ALA A 47 -6.97 3.47 -9.06
N PHE A 48 -7.29 2.81 -10.19
CA PHE A 48 -6.45 2.81 -11.39
C PHE A 48 -6.42 4.16 -12.10
N TRP A 49 -7.55 4.90 -12.06
CA TRP A 49 -7.70 6.14 -12.82
C TRP A 49 -6.90 7.31 -12.24
N ILE A 50 -6.64 7.34 -10.92
CA ILE A 50 -5.96 8.48 -10.29
C ILE A 50 -4.51 8.63 -10.81
N PRO A 51 -3.67 7.57 -10.85
CA PRO A 51 -2.33 7.66 -11.46
C PRO A 51 -2.36 8.09 -12.94
N VAL A 52 -3.32 7.61 -13.73
CA VAL A 52 -3.45 7.99 -15.15
C VAL A 52 -3.78 9.47 -15.30
N ILE A 53 -4.78 9.95 -14.56
CA ILE A 53 -5.16 11.37 -14.53
C ILE A 53 -3.97 12.22 -14.08
N GLN A 54 -3.18 11.74 -13.13
CA GLN A 54 -1.99 12.45 -12.68
C GLN A 54 -0.91 12.55 -13.75
N VAL A 55 -0.65 11.50 -14.56
CA VAL A 55 0.29 11.57 -15.68
C VAL A 55 -0.18 12.61 -16.72
N ILE A 56 -1.48 12.65 -17.00
CA ILE A 56 -2.06 13.66 -17.90
C ILE A 56 -1.89 15.07 -17.32
N ALA A 57 -2.20 15.27 -16.03
CA ALA A 57 -2.04 16.55 -15.35
C ALA A 57 -0.58 17.02 -15.34
N SER A 58 0.35 16.07 -15.14
CA SER A 58 1.80 16.28 -15.16
C SER A 58 2.29 16.79 -16.51
N PHE A 59 1.84 16.14 -17.59
CA PHE A 59 2.14 16.57 -18.95
C PHE A 59 1.60 17.96 -19.24
N ASN A 60 0.32 18.21 -18.91
CA ASN A 60 -0.32 19.51 -19.10
C ASN A 60 0.40 20.62 -18.33
N PHE A 61 0.81 20.37 -17.09
CA PHE A 61 1.50 21.36 -16.26
C PHE A 61 2.85 21.76 -16.86
N LEU A 62 3.70 20.79 -17.22
CA LEU A 62 5.01 21.09 -17.81
C LEU A 62 4.87 21.75 -19.19
N LEU A 63 3.96 21.26 -20.02
CA LEU A 63 3.69 21.85 -21.33
C LEU A 63 3.16 23.28 -21.21
N ALA A 64 2.26 23.54 -20.26
CA ALA A 64 1.72 24.86 -20.00
C ALA A 64 2.82 25.87 -19.64
N ILE A 65 3.74 25.52 -18.74
CA ILE A 65 4.88 26.37 -18.36
C ILE A 65 5.75 26.70 -19.58
N VAL A 66 6.07 25.70 -20.41
CA VAL A 66 6.89 25.90 -21.63
C VAL A 66 6.21 26.88 -22.59
N MET A 67 4.90 26.74 -22.77
CA MET A 67 4.12 27.52 -23.74
C MET A 67 3.75 28.93 -23.24
N ALA A 68 3.47 29.07 -21.95
CA ALA A 68 3.09 30.33 -21.31
C ALA A 68 4.29 31.26 -21.13
N VAL A 69 5.41 30.74 -20.60
CA VAL A 69 6.54 31.58 -20.17
C VAL A 69 7.56 31.82 -21.31
N ASN A 70 7.21 31.59 -22.58
CA ASN A 70 8.04 31.88 -23.75
C ASN A 70 9.44 31.22 -23.72
N PHE A 71 9.54 29.94 -23.35
CA PHE A 71 10.81 29.20 -23.43
C PHE A 71 11.33 29.05 -24.86
N LEU A 72 10.40 28.85 -25.80
CA LEU A 72 10.69 28.59 -27.21
C LEU A 72 10.25 29.78 -28.09
N LYS A 73 11.06 30.07 -29.09
CA LYS A 73 10.87 31.19 -30.02
C LYS A 73 9.80 30.87 -31.07
N TYR A 74 8.53 30.90 -30.68
CA TYR A 74 7.41 30.69 -31.61
C TYR A 74 6.75 31.99 -32.06
N LYS A 75 6.43 32.08 -33.36
CA LYS A 75 5.60 33.17 -33.91
C LYS A 75 4.13 32.81 -33.65
N LYS A 76 3.58 33.24 -32.51
CA LYS A 76 2.20 32.91 -32.09
C LYS A 76 1.19 33.67 -32.98
N SER A 77 0.39 32.95 -33.78
CA SER A 77 -0.59 33.53 -34.73
C SER A 77 -1.86 34.07 -34.05
N HIS A 78 -2.43 33.34 -33.08
CA HIS A 78 -3.58 33.77 -32.27
C HIS A 78 -3.15 33.96 -30.81
N TRP A 79 -2.44 35.06 -30.55
CA TRP A 79 -1.67 35.24 -29.32
C TRP A 79 -2.51 35.36 -28.05
N TRP A 80 -3.67 36.02 -28.13
CA TRP A 80 -4.58 36.21 -27.00
C TRP A 80 -5.29 34.93 -26.58
N LEU A 81 -5.79 34.12 -27.52
CA LEU A 81 -6.37 32.81 -27.17
C LEU A 81 -5.32 31.85 -26.61
N SER A 82 -4.07 32.00 -27.04
CA SER A 82 -2.96 31.15 -26.59
C SER A 82 -2.58 31.39 -25.12
N CYS A 83 -2.44 32.65 -24.66
CA CYS A 83 -2.05 32.93 -23.27
C CYS A 83 -3.06 32.38 -22.25
N TYR A 84 -4.36 32.62 -22.44
CA TYR A 84 -5.38 32.15 -21.49
C TYR A 84 -5.50 30.63 -21.47
N VAL A 85 -5.42 29.97 -22.63
CA VAL A 85 -5.46 28.50 -22.69
C VAL A 85 -4.27 27.89 -21.94
N TRP A 86 -3.06 28.38 -22.17
CA TRP A 86 -1.86 27.83 -21.54
C TRP A 86 -1.69 28.25 -20.08
N ALA A 87 -1.71 29.55 -19.77
CA ALA A 87 -1.40 30.08 -18.44
C ALA A 87 -2.58 30.04 -17.47
N VAL A 88 -3.83 30.01 -17.95
CA VAL A 88 -5.02 29.99 -17.07
C VAL A 88 -5.61 28.58 -16.97
N TRP A 89 -5.92 27.94 -18.11
CA TRP A 89 -6.63 26.66 -18.12
C TRP A 89 -5.72 25.43 -18.00
N LEU A 90 -4.61 25.40 -18.71
CA LEU A 90 -3.70 24.25 -18.69
C LEU A 90 -2.74 24.28 -17.51
N GLU A 91 -2.20 25.44 -17.14
CA GLU A 91 -1.34 25.57 -15.96
C GLU A 91 -2.13 25.37 -14.65
N GLY A 92 -3.28 26.05 -14.54
CA GLY A 92 -4.13 26.04 -13.35
C GLY A 92 -4.93 24.74 -13.19
N PRO A 93 -6.21 24.68 -13.62
CA PRO A 93 -7.09 23.56 -13.36
C PRO A 93 -6.58 22.25 -13.96
N LEU A 94 -6.15 22.19 -15.23
CA LEU A 94 -5.76 20.92 -15.86
C LEU A 94 -4.33 20.47 -15.53
N GLY A 95 -3.52 21.34 -14.93
CA GLY A 95 -2.13 21.10 -14.57
C GLY A 95 -1.98 20.98 -13.07
N PHE A 96 -1.53 22.05 -12.43
CA PHE A 96 -1.24 22.10 -10.99
C PHE A 96 -2.46 21.71 -10.14
N GLY A 97 -3.62 22.29 -10.44
CA GLY A 97 -4.88 22.09 -9.72
C GLY A 97 -5.31 20.62 -9.74
N LEU A 98 -5.36 20.00 -10.92
CA LEU A 98 -5.70 18.57 -11.06
C LEU A 98 -4.67 17.68 -10.37
N LEU A 99 -3.38 17.98 -10.51
CA LEU A 99 -2.30 17.23 -9.89
C LEU A 99 -2.38 17.28 -8.35
N MET A 100 -2.61 18.46 -7.77
CA MET A 100 -2.78 18.63 -6.33
C MET A 100 -4.11 18.06 -5.83
N SER A 101 -5.18 18.17 -6.61
CA SER A 101 -6.48 17.57 -6.27
C SER A 101 -6.39 16.05 -6.19
N CYS A 102 -5.67 15.41 -7.13
CA CYS A 102 -5.37 13.98 -7.07
C CYS A 102 -4.60 13.61 -5.79
N ARG A 103 -3.63 14.44 -5.39
CA ARG A 103 -2.86 14.25 -4.14
C ARG A 103 -3.72 14.38 -2.90
N ILE A 104 -4.54 15.42 -2.82
CA ILE A 104 -5.46 15.63 -1.70
C ILE A 104 -6.46 14.49 -1.62
N ALA A 105 -6.98 14.01 -2.76
CA ALA A 105 -7.87 12.85 -2.80
C ALA A 105 -7.19 11.58 -2.25
N GLN A 106 -5.92 11.33 -2.61
CA GLN A 106 -5.14 10.22 -2.04
C GLN A 106 -4.90 10.42 -0.53
N ALA A 107 -4.47 11.61 -0.11
CA ALA A 107 -4.26 11.97 1.29
C ALA A 107 -5.53 11.79 2.13
N PHE A 108 -6.67 12.19 1.59
CA PHE A 108 -7.98 12.02 2.21
C PHE A 108 -8.36 10.54 2.37
N GLN A 109 -8.14 9.72 1.34
CA GLN A 109 -8.37 8.27 1.44
C GLN A 109 -7.52 7.64 2.54
N LEU A 110 -6.24 7.99 2.61
CA LEU A 110 -5.33 7.50 3.64
C LEU A 110 -5.73 7.98 5.03
N TYR A 111 -6.12 9.25 5.16
CA TYR A 111 -6.61 9.80 6.42
C TYR A 111 -7.83 9.04 6.93
N TYR A 112 -8.79 8.72 6.05
CA TYR A 112 -9.97 7.96 6.47
C TYR A 112 -9.64 6.52 6.87
N VAL A 113 -8.80 5.85 6.09
CA VAL A 113 -8.39 4.47 6.36
C VAL A 113 -7.55 4.39 7.65
N PHE A 114 -6.60 5.30 7.84
CA PHE A 114 -5.61 5.19 8.92
C PHE A 114 -5.99 5.97 10.18
N VAL A 115 -6.50 7.20 10.04
CA VAL A 115 -6.88 8.04 11.21
C VAL A 115 -8.30 7.75 11.64
N LYS A 116 -9.26 7.78 10.71
CA LYS A 116 -10.68 7.55 11.03
C LYS A 116 -11.09 6.08 11.05
N ARG A 117 -10.22 5.16 10.61
CA ARG A 117 -10.43 3.71 10.61
C ARG A 117 -11.72 3.29 9.88
N ARG A 118 -12.10 4.05 8.85
CA ARG A 118 -13.34 3.86 8.09
C ARG A 118 -13.09 4.03 6.60
N LEU A 119 -13.97 3.48 5.77
CA LEU A 119 -13.96 3.81 4.35
C LEU A 119 -14.24 5.30 4.13
N PRO A 120 -13.60 5.94 3.14
CA PRO A 120 -13.87 7.33 2.84
C PRO A 120 -15.36 7.50 2.48
N PRO A 121 -16.05 8.47 3.08
CA PRO A 121 -17.50 8.64 2.90
C PRO A 121 -17.86 9.04 1.46
N ILE A 122 -16.90 9.64 0.75
CA ILE A 122 -17.07 10.10 -0.63
C ILE A 122 -16.14 9.29 -1.53
N ARG A 123 -16.72 8.72 -2.60
CA ARG A 123 -15.95 8.00 -3.63
C ARG A 123 -15.03 8.97 -4.36
N SER A 124 -13.84 8.50 -4.77
CA SER A 124 -12.81 9.35 -5.40
C SER A 124 -13.28 10.09 -6.65
N HIS A 125 -14.13 9.47 -7.48
CA HIS A 125 -14.66 10.09 -8.69
C HIS A 125 -15.63 11.25 -8.43
N MET A 126 -16.24 11.32 -7.24
CA MET A 126 -17.07 12.45 -6.82
C MET A 126 -16.23 13.51 -6.09
N PHE A 127 -15.25 13.07 -5.30
CA PHE A 127 -14.40 13.96 -4.51
C PHE A 127 -13.43 14.78 -5.37
N LEU A 128 -12.87 14.18 -6.43
CA LEU A 128 -11.88 14.85 -7.28
C LEU A 128 -12.46 16.08 -8.03
N PRO A 129 -13.62 16.00 -8.73
CA PRO A 129 -14.22 17.18 -9.35
C PRO A 129 -14.60 18.26 -8.34
N LEU A 130 -15.06 17.85 -7.14
CA LEU A 130 -15.43 18.78 -6.07
C LEU A 130 -14.23 19.62 -5.60
N ILE A 131 -13.07 18.98 -5.40
CA ILE A 131 -11.84 19.69 -5.04
C ILE A 131 -11.32 20.52 -6.22
N LEU A 132 -11.62 20.17 -7.47
CA LEU A 132 -11.15 20.93 -8.63
C LEU A 132 -11.97 22.20 -8.90
N LEU A 133 -13.21 22.28 -8.41
CA LEU A 133 -14.13 23.40 -8.66
C LEU A 133 -13.54 24.80 -8.38
N PRO A 134 -12.83 25.05 -7.26
CA PRO A 134 -12.23 26.36 -7.01
C PRO A 134 -11.25 26.81 -8.11
N TRP A 135 -10.50 25.88 -8.70
CA TRP A 135 -9.61 26.17 -9.83
C TRP A 135 -10.38 26.52 -11.09
N VAL A 136 -11.44 25.76 -11.41
CA VAL A 136 -12.27 26.00 -12.59
C VAL A 136 -13.01 27.34 -12.48
N ALA A 137 -13.57 27.63 -11.30
CA ALA A 137 -14.23 28.91 -11.03
C ALA A 137 -13.25 30.08 -11.12
N GLY A 138 -12.06 29.96 -10.51
CA GLY A 138 -11.01 30.98 -10.61
C GLY A 138 -10.57 31.22 -12.06
N ALA A 139 -10.36 30.15 -12.83
CA ALA A 139 -10.01 30.23 -14.25
C ALA A 139 -11.09 30.94 -15.08
N ALA A 140 -12.37 30.66 -14.81
CA ALA A 140 -13.49 31.31 -15.49
C ALA A 140 -13.53 32.82 -15.21
N VAL A 141 -13.39 33.23 -13.94
CA VAL A 141 -13.36 34.65 -13.54
C VAL A 141 -12.19 35.39 -14.19
N ILE A 142 -11.00 34.80 -14.16
CA ILE A 142 -9.82 35.37 -14.82
C ILE A 142 -10.04 35.51 -16.33
N HIS A 143 -10.62 34.49 -16.98
CA HIS A 143 -10.88 34.53 -18.41
C HIS A 143 -11.91 35.61 -18.78
N GLU A 144 -12.93 35.83 -17.94
CA GLU A 144 -13.91 36.89 -18.13
C GLU A 144 -13.28 38.29 -17.97
N LYS A 145 -12.49 38.48 -16.90
CA LYS A 145 -11.89 39.79 -16.56
C LYS A 145 -10.67 40.14 -17.39
N LYS A 146 -10.09 39.16 -18.08
CA LYS A 146 -8.95 39.28 -19.00
C LYS A 146 -7.77 40.11 -18.46
N PRO A 147 -7.14 39.72 -17.34
CA PRO A 147 -6.07 40.49 -16.74
C PRO A 147 -4.67 40.28 -17.35
N LEU A 148 -4.48 39.27 -18.21
CA LEU A 148 -3.16 38.96 -18.74
C LEU A 148 -2.69 40.01 -19.74
N ASN A 149 -1.44 40.43 -19.58
CA ASN A 149 -0.76 41.28 -20.53
C ASN A 149 -0.27 40.48 -21.76
N TYR A 150 0.37 41.21 -22.66
CA TYR A 150 0.94 40.71 -23.90
C TYR A 150 2.00 39.61 -23.66
N ARG A 151 2.74 39.65 -22.54
CA ARG A 151 3.72 38.62 -22.15
C ARG A 151 3.11 37.43 -21.40
N CYS A 152 1.78 37.35 -21.30
CA CYS A 152 1.02 36.41 -20.49
C CYS A 152 1.19 36.56 -18.96
N HIS A 153 1.54 37.75 -18.46
CA HIS A 153 1.62 38.05 -17.02
C HIS A 153 0.30 38.67 -16.50
N PHE A 154 -0.15 38.22 -15.34
CA PHE A 154 -1.30 38.64 -14.54
C PHE A 154 -1.11 39.99 -13.81
N GLY A 155 0.14 40.40 -13.56
CA GLY A 155 0.46 41.59 -12.77
C GLY A 155 0.08 41.44 -11.29
N THR A 156 0.66 42.28 -10.42
CA THR A 156 0.67 42.06 -8.97
C THR A 156 -0.72 41.84 -8.34
N TYR A 157 -1.74 42.60 -8.78
CA TYR A 157 -3.09 42.50 -8.23
C TYR A 157 -3.73 41.12 -8.44
N TRP A 158 -3.57 40.51 -9.62
CA TRP A 158 -4.13 39.19 -9.95
C TRP A 158 -3.22 38.04 -9.54
N THR A 159 -1.91 38.27 -9.38
CA THR A 159 -0.98 37.28 -8.84
C THR A 159 -1.31 36.89 -7.40
N ILE A 160 -1.74 37.84 -6.55
CA ILE A 160 -2.07 37.58 -5.14
C ILE A 160 -3.13 36.48 -4.98
N PRO A 161 -4.35 36.59 -5.55
CA PRO A 161 -5.37 35.55 -5.38
C PRO A 161 -4.96 34.21 -5.99
N VAL A 162 -4.21 34.20 -7.09
CA VAL A 162 -3.68 32.97 -7.70
C VAL A 162 -2.69 32.27 -6.76
N VAL A 163 -1.76 33.01 -6.17
CA VAL A 163 -0.80 32.48 -5.20
C VAL A 163 -1.52 31.99 -3.94
N CYS A 164 -2.51 32.74 -3.43
CA CYS A 164 -3.32 32.31 -2.29
C CYS A 164 -4.00 30.96 -2.57
N LEU A 165 -4.53 30.75 -3.78
CA LEU A 165 -5.14 29.48 -4.16
C LEU A 165 -4.11 28.34 -4.19
N HIS A 166 -2.93 28.55 -4.77
CA HIS A 166 -1.83 27.58 -4.74
C HIS A 166 -1.45 27.22 -3.30
N SER A 167 -1.21 28.23 -2.45
CA SER A 167 -0.85 28.05 -1.04
C SER A 167 -1.91 27.32 -0.24
N LEU A 168 -3.20 27.57 -0.50
CA LEU A 168 -4.32 26.87 0.16
C LEU A 168 -4.27 25.36 -0.11
N TYR A 169 -4.05 24.94 -1.35
CA TYR A 169 -3.98 23.51 -1.70
C TYR A 169 -2.78 22.83 -1.03
N VAL A 170 -1.64 23.52 -0.97
CA VAL A 170 -0.45 23.05 -0.26
C VAL A 170 -0.74 22.92 1.24
N ALA A 171 -1.38 23.92 1.85
CA ALA A 171 -1.73 23.89 3.27
C ALA A 171 -2.70 22.75 3.60
N VAL A 172 -3.70 22.51 2.75
CA VAL A 172 -4.64 21.38 2.89
C VAL A 172 -3.88 20.05 2.82
N LEU A 173 -2.99 19.87 1.84
CA LEU A 173 -2.17 18.67 1.72
C LEU A 173 -1.29 18.46 2.97
N MET A 174 -0.64 19.52 3.45
CA MET A 174 0.16 19.48 4.68
C MET A 174 -0.69 19.16 5.92
N GLY A 175 -1.93 19.68 5.99
CA GLY A 175 -2.87 19.40 7.08
C GLY A 175 -3.24 17.93 7.17
N PHE A 176 -3.67 17.33 6.04
CA PHE A 176 -3.94 15.89 5.98
C PHE A 176 -2.71 15.06 6.31
N THR A 177 -1.56 15.45 5.77
CA THR A 177 -0.30 14.74 6.01
C THR A 177 0.07 14.79 7.50
N ARG A 178 0.02 15.97 8.13
CA ARG A 178 0.29 16.14 9.56
C ARG A 178 -0.67 15.33 10.42
N ALA A 179 -1.94 15.24 10.06
CA ALA A 179 -2.92 14.45 10.79
C ALA A 179 -2.59 12.94 10.77
N ILE A 180 -1.91 12.45 9.73
CA ILE A 180 -1.46 11.06 9.61
C ILE A 180 -0.15 10.81 10.42
N ARG A 181 0.59 11.85 10.81
CA ARG A 181 1.91 11.76 11.48
C ARG A 181 1.91 10.97 12.79
N HIS A 182 0.81 11.00 13.53
CA HIS A 182 0.72 10.39 14.86
C HIS A 182 0.52 8.88 14.86
N ILE A 183 0.36 8.28 13.68
CA ILE A 183 0.21 6.84 13.60
C ILE A 183 1.61 6.24 13.51
N GLU A 184 2.09 5.71 14.63
CA GLU A 184 3.32 4.90 14.71
C GLU A 184 3.14 3.62 13.89
N PHE A 185 3.34 3.72 12.58
CA PHE A 185 3.48 2.54 11.74
C PHE A 185 4.91 2.02 11.85
N ARG A 186 5.03 0.75 12.24
CA ARG A 186 6.29 0.00 12.41
C ARG A 186 7.03 -0.31 11.10
N PHE A 187 6.69 0.36 9.99
CA PHE A 187 7.23 0.06 8.65
C PHE A 187 8.07 1.21 8.11
N HIS A 188 9.26 0.90 7.61
CA HIS A 188 10.19 1.86 6.99
C HIS A 188 9.58 2.62 5.78
N GLU A 189 8.52 2.09 5.17
CA GLU A 189 7.82 2.68 4.02
C GLU A 189 7.12 4.01 4.33
N LEU A 190 6.64 4.22 5.57
CA LEU A 190 5.99 5.49 5.95
C LEU A 190 7.00 6.62 6.12
N ARG A 191 8.23 6.30 6.54
CA ARG A 191 9.32 7.28 6.67
C ARG A 191 9.71 7.84 5.30
N ASP A 192 9.80 6.99 4.29
CA ASP A 192 10.09 7.39 2.92
C ASP A 192 8.94 8.20 2.32
N LEU A 193 7.68 7.82 2.62
CA LEU A 193 6.50 8.58 2.23
C LEU A 193 6.50 9.99 2.86
N TRP A 194 6.82 10.09 4.16
CA TRP A 194 6.88 11.37 4.87
C TRP A 194 8.02 12.26 4.36
N GLN A 195 9.21 11.69 4.11
CA GLN A 195 10.32 12.42 3.51
C GLN A 195 9.98 12.92 2.11
N GLY A 196 9.25 12.12 1.33
CA GLY A 196 8.71 12.54 0.04
C GLY A 196 7.71 13.70 0.15
N ILE A 197 6.79 13.65 1.12
CA ILE A 197 5.79 14.72 1.29
C ILE A 197 6.44 16.00 1.83
N LEU A 198 7.34 15.91 2.81
CA LEU A 198 8.07 17.08 3.31
C LEU A 198 8.97 17.70 2.23
N GLY A 199 9.68 16.86 1.46
CA GLY A 199 10.48 17.29 0.33
C GLY A 199 9.65 17.96 -0.76
N SER A 200 8.48 17.40 -1.09
CA SER A 200 7.58 18.00 -2.08
C SER A 200 6.97 19.32 -1.59
N ALA A 201 6.56 19.44 -0.31
CA ALA A 201 6.05 20.69 0.23
C ALA A 201 7.10 21.82 0.17
N SER A 202 8.36 21.52 0.52
CA SER A 202 9.48 22.47 0.39
C SER A 202 9.68 22.88 -1.07
N LEU A 203 9.68 21.91 -1.98
CA LEU A 203 9.86 22.15 -3.42
C LEU A 203 8.73 23.00 -4.04
N ILE A 204 7.48 22.82 -3.60
CA ILE A 204 6.37 23.68 -4.02
C ILE A 204 6.59 25.11 -3.53
N GLY A 205 7.11 25.30 -2.31
CA GLY A 205 7.48 26.63 -1.81
C GLY A 205 8.50 27.33 -2.72
N VAL A 206 9.53 26.60 -3.15
CA VAL A 206 10.52 27.10 -4.12
C VAL A 206 9.87 27.43 -5.47
N TRP A 207 8.96 26.57 -5.95
CA TRP A 207 8.24 26.81 -7.20
C TRP A 207 7.36 28.06 -7.13
N VAL A 208 6.59 28.24 -6.05
CA VAL A 208 5.75 29.44 -5.84
C VAL A 208 6.60 30.70 -5.74
N PHE A 209 7.75 30.63 -5.05
CA PHE A 209 8.67 31.76 -4.99
C PHE A 209 9.23 32.13 -6.37
N ALA A 210 9.66 31.13 -7.16
CA ALA A 210 10.11 31.35 -8.53
C ALA A 210 9.00 31.90 -9.43
N TYR A 211 7.74 31.48 -9.22
CA TYR A 211 6.56 32.00 -9.90
C TYR A 211 6.38 33.49 -9.61
N ILE A 212 6.37 33.87 -8.34
CA ILE A 212 6.23 35.27 -7.91
C ILE A 212 7.36 36.14 -8.47
N LEU A 213 8.60 35.66 -8.43
CA LEU A 213 9.73 36.39 -9.00
C LEU A 213 9.59 36.61 -10.50
N ASN A 214 9.17 35.58 -11.22
CA ASN A 214 8.94 35.65 -12.67
C ASN A 214 7.81 36.62 -13.03
N GLU A 215 6.83 36.75 -12.14
CA GLU A 215 5.62 37.53 -12.36
C GLU A 215 5.75 39.02 -11.99
N ILE A 216 6.50 39.32 -10.93
CA ILE A 216 6.65 40.68 -10.39
C ILE A 216 7.84 41.42 -11.01
N HIS A 217 8.93 40.71 -11.33
CA HIS A 217 10.18 41.35 -11.76
C HIS A 217 10.49 41.08 -13.24
N ASP A 218 9.54 41.39 -14.13
CA ASP A 218 9.72 41.22 -15.59
C ASP A 218 10.63 42.31 -16.21
N ASP A 219 10.97 43.35 -15.46
CA ASP A 219 11.90 44.41 -15.85
C ASP A 219 13.37 43.96 -15.80
N ILE A 220 13.69 42.95 -14.97
CA ILE A 220 15.07 42.54 -14.69
C ILE A 220 15.41 41.27 -15.49
N SER A 221 16.12 41.45 -16.60
CA SER A 221 16.35 40.38 -17.58
C SER A 221 17.07 39.13 -17.05
N TRP A 222 18.05 39.28 -16.14
CA TRP A 222 18.77 38.13 -15.59
C TRP A 222 17.93 37.34 -14.58
N LEU A 223 17.14 38.08 -13.79
CA LEU A 223 16.24 37.50 -12.79
C LEU A 223 15.11 36.74 -13.48
N GLN A 224 14.54 37.29 -14.56
CA GLN A 224 13.51 36.63 -15.37
C GLN A 224 14.00 35.30 -15.98
N VAL A 225 15.22 35.27 -16.53
CA VAL A 225 15.80 34.04 -17.08
C VAL A 225 16.05 33.01 -15.97
N ALA A 226 16.54 33.44 -14.81
CA ALA A 226 16.78 32.56 -13.66
C ALA A 226 15.48 32.02 -13.05
N SER A 227 14.48 32.87 -12.82
CA SER A 227 13.18 32.49 -12.27
C SER A 227 12.45 31.52 -13.20
N ARG A 228 12.46 31.78 -14.51
CA ARG A 228 11.86 30.90 -15.50
C ARG A 228 12.55 29.53 -15.55
N PHE A 229 13.89 29.50 -15.55
CA PHE A 229 14.63 28.25 -15.45
C PHE A 229 14.26 27.45 -14.19
N MET A 230 14.24 28.11 -13.03
CA MET A 230 13.88 27.50 -11.76
C MET A 230 12.43 26.99 -11.73
N LEU A 231 11.49 27.70 -12.36
CA LEU A 231 10.10 27.26 -12.49
C LEU A 231 9.98 25.89 -13.18
N LEU A 232 10.57 25.73 -14.35
CA LEU A 232 10.46 24.48 -15.11
C LEU A 232 11.29 23.35 -14.47
N LEU A 233 12.46 23.67 -13.90
CA LEU A 233 13.27 22.71 -13.17
C LEU A 233 12.54 22.14 -11.95
N THR A 234 12.02 23.03 -11.09
CA THR A 234 11.31 22.61 -9.86
C THR A 234 10.00 21.92 -10.19
N ALA A 235 9.27 22.37 -11.22
CA ALA A 235 8.09 21.66 -11.72
C ALA A 235 8.43 20.23 -12.19
N SER A 236 9.53 20.05 -12.94
CA SER A 236 9.97 18.74 -13.44
C SER A 236 10.28 17.77 -12.29
N ILE A 237 11.00 18.24 -11.27
CA ILE A 237 11.30 17.46 -10.06
C ILE A 237 10.01 17.17 -9.29
N LEU A 238 9.12 18.15 -9.13
CA LEU A 238 7.89 18.03 -8.36
C LEU A 238 6.98 16.94 -8.93
N VAL A 239 6.84 16.92 -10.24
CA VAL A 239 6.06 15.92 -10.96
C VAL A 239 6.62 14.51 -10.71
N LEU A 240 7.93 14.32 -10.81
CA LEU A 240 8.60 13.04 -10.53
C LEU A 240 8.42 12.58 -9.09
N VAL A 241 8.59 13.49 -8.12
CA VAL A 241 8.45 13.21 -6.69
C VAL A 241 7.01 12.83 -6.37
N PHE A 242 6.04 13.60 -6.86
CA PHE A 242 4.64 13.27 -6.69
C PHE A 242 4.34 11.89 -7.26
N PHE A 243 4.64 11.63 -8.52
CA PHE A 243 4.38 10.32 -9.12
C PHE A 243 5.02 9.15 -8.34
N SER A 244 6.25 9.33 -7.84
CA SER A 244 6.95 8.33 -7.04
C SER A 244 6.22 8.01 -5.73
N ILE A 245 5.66 9.02 -5.06
CA ILE A 245 4.86 8.85 -3.84
C ILE A 245 3.53 8.14 -4.14
N SER A 246 2.89 8.40 -5.30
CA SER A 246 1.63 7.72 -5.67
C SER A 246 1.78 6.24 -5.95
N ILE A 247 2.90 5.79 -6.52
CA ILE A 247 3.13 4.37 -6.80
C ILE A 247 3.33 3.58 -5.50
N ALA A 248 3.91 4.20 -4.47
CA ALA A 248 4.21 3.52 -3.21
C ALA A 248 2.95 2.99 -2.48
N GLN A 249 1.75 3.49 -2.79
CA GLN A 249 0.55 3.20 -1.98
C GLN A 249 -0.39 2.10 -2.47
N PRO A 250 -0.55 1.85 -3.78
CA PRO A 250 -1.30 0.67 -4.24
C PRO A 250 -0.38 -0.45 -4.73
N LEU A 251 0.78 -0.14 -5.31
CA LEU A 251 1.62 -1.14 -5.95
C LEU A 251 2.50 -1.88 -4.96
N LEU A 252 3.06 -1.27 -3.92
CA LEU A 252 3.86 -2.02 -2.95
C LEU A 252 3.00 -2.91 -2.05
N SER A 253 1.79 -2.51 -1.66
CA SER A 253 0.89 -3.43 -0.95
C SER A 253 0.44 -4.59 -1.84
N GLN A 254 0.19 -4.35 -3.14
CA GLN A 254 -0.20 -5.40 -4.08
C GLN A 254 0.97 -6.27 -4.53
N ILE A 255 2.18 -5.70 -4.70
CA ILE A 255 3.41 -6.40 -5.08
C ILE A 255 4.03 -7.07 -3.86
N SER A 256 3.90 -6.55 -2.64
CA SER A 256 4.26 -7.28 -1.42
C SER A 256 3.38 -8.51 -1.24
N LEU A 257 2.07 -8.38 -1.54
CA LEU A 257 1.14 -9.50 -1.54
C LEU A 257 1.36 -10.47 -2.72
N ARG A 258 1.82 -9.99 -3.89
CA ARG A 258 1.93 -10.79 -5.13
C ARG A 258 3.34 -11.28 -5.49
N LYS A 259 4.40 -10.57 -5.11
CA LYS A 259 5.81 -10.98 -5.27
C LYS A 259 6.20 -12.06 -4.26
N ARG A 260 5.29 -12.40 -3.34
CA ARG A 260 5.28 -13.70 -2.69
C ARG A 260 4.41 -14.66 -3.52
N GLU A 261 4.84 -14.94 -4.74
CA GLU A 261 4.26 -15.99 -5.57
C GLU A 261 4.82 -17.37 -5.15
N PRO A 262 4.18 -18.46 -5.60
CA PRO A 262 3.44 -19.40 -4.78
C PRO A 262 4.36 -20.32 -3.97
N LEU A 263 4.42 -20.14 -2.66
CA LEU A 263 4.78 -21.25 -1.77
C LEU A 263 3.51 -21.59 -1.01
N GLU A 264 2.98 -22.76 -1.33
CA GLU A 264 1.87 -23.41 -0.64
C GLU A 264 1.98 -23.19 0.88
N LEU A 265 0.87 -22.75 1.48
CA LEU A 265 0.70 -22.63 2.94
C LEU A 265 1.48 -21.51 3.65
N LYS A 266 1.16 -20.23 3.36
CA LYS A 266 1.36 -19.17 4.36
C LYS A 266 0.11 -18.31 4.51
N THR A 267 -0.63 -18.51 5.62
CA THR A 267 -1.88 -17.78 5.90
C THR A 267 -1.61 -16.30 6.14
N MET A 268 -2.57 -15.43 5.80
CA MET A 268 -2.44 -13.97 6.00
C MET A 268 -2.12 -13.61 7.47
N GLY A 269 -2.52 -14.44 8.43
CA GLY A 269 -2.17 -14.29 9.85
C GLY A 269 -0.67 -14.36 10.11
N GLN A 270 0.05 -15.28 9.46
CA GLN A 270 1.51 -15.35 9.55
C GLN A 270 2.20 -14.16 8.85
N VAL A 271 1.59 -13.58 7.81
CA VAL A 271 2.11 -12.38 7.12
C VAL A 271 1.99 -11.14 8.01
N LEU A 272 0.92 -11.05 8.80
CA LEU A 272 0.71 -9.98 9.77
C LEU A 272 1.53 -10.16 11.06
N GLY A 273 2.33 -11.22 11.16
CA GLY A 273 3.13 -11.50 12.36
C GLY A 273 2.27 -11.83 13.58
N ILE A 274 1.09 -12.42 13.36
CA ILE A 274 0.34 -13.07 14.43
C ILE A 274 1.20 -14.27 14.85
N PRO A 275 1.68 -14.32 16.10
CA PRO A 275 2.44 -15.48 16.56
C PRO A 275 1.55 -16.71 16.41
N GLU A 276 2.07 -17.75 15.75
CA GLU A 276 1.48 -19.07 15.89
C GLU A 276 1.50 -19.39 17.37
N SER A 277 0.34 -19.23 18.02
CA SER A 277 0.18 -19.51 19.45
C SER A 277 0.15 -21.03 19.70
N GLY A 278 0.98 -21.78 18.99
CA GLY A 278 1.09 -23.23 19.04
C GLY A 278 2.52 -23.74 19.23
N LEU A 279 3.55 -22.88 19.28
CA LEU A 279 4.92 -23.36 19.49
C LEU A 279 5.36 -23.41 20.96
N LEU A 280 4.62 -22.81 21.91
CA LEU A 280 5.10 -22.75 23.30
C LEU A 280 4.08 -22.92 24.43
N LEU A 281 2.78 -23.18 24.21
CA LEU A 281 1.89 -23.41 25.35
C LEU A 281 0.56 -24.11 25.03
N GLN A 282 0.58 -25.41 24.71
CA GLN A 282 -0.40 -26.32 25.31
C GLN A 282 0.05 -27.76 25.19
N ARG A 283 0.17 -28.40 26.35
CA ARG A 283 0.03 -29.83 26.56
C ARG A 283 -1.29 -30.27 25.91
N GLU A 284 -1.27 -30.56 24.61
CA GLU A 284 -2.44 -31.04 23.85
C GLU A 284 -2.72 -32.47 24.30
N GLN A 285 -3.52 -32.61 25.35
CA GLN A 285 -4.14 -33.87 25.73
C GLN A 285 -4.81 -34.49 24.49
N ALA A 286 -4.65 -35.80 24.32
CA ALA A 286 -5.38 -36.57 23.33
C ALA A 286 -6.88 -36.48 23.67
N VAL A 287 -7.56 -35.48 23.12
CA VAL A 287 -9.01 -35.34 23.26
C VAL A 287 -9.63 -36.32 22.27
N ASP A 288 -10.30 -37.35 22.79
CA ASP A 288 -11.18 -38.21 22.00
C ASP A 288 -12.32 -37.31 21.47
N ILE A 289 -12.37 -37.13 20.14
CA ILE A 289 -13.35 -36.26 19.52
C ILE A 289 -14.69 -36.99 19.47
N ASP A 290 -15.65 -36.52 20.27
CA ASP A 290 -17.03 -37.00 20.23
C ASP A 290 -17.75 -36.41 19.00
N PRO A 291 -18.21 -37.24 18.03
CA PRO A 291 -18.97 -36.77 16.87
C PRO A 291 -20.31 -36.11 17.23
N ASN A 292 -20.79 -36.23 18.46
CA ASN A 292 -21.99 -35.56 18.96
C ASN A 292 -21.72 -34.14 19.44
N GLU A 293 -20.46 -33.72 19.55
CA GLU A 293 -20.13 -32.33 19.86
C GLU A 293 -20.52 -31.39 18.69
N PRO A 294 -20.90 -30.14 19.01
CA PRO A 294 -21.33 -29.20 17.99
C PRO A 294 -20.11 -28.77 17.13
N LEU A 295 -20.30 -28.73 15.81
CA LEU A 295 -19.22 -28.58 14.82
C LEU A 295 -18.39 -27.31 15.04
N ASP A 296 -19.01 -26.23 15.47
CA ASP A 296 -18.37 -24.96 15.85
C ASP A 296 -17.31 -25.14 16.93
N LYS A 297 -17.57 -25.99 17.94
CA LYS A 297 -16.60 -26.31 18.99
C LYS A 297 -15.44 -27.15 18.45
N LEU A 298 -15.75 -28.15 17.60
CA LEU A 298 -14.74 -29.02 17.00
C LEU A 298 -13.82 -28.27 16.05
N LEU A 299 -14.35 -27.31 15.29
CA LEU A 299 -13.57 -26.46 14.38
C LEU A 299 -12.59 -25.55 15.12
N LEU A 300 -12.72 -25.32 16.43
CA LEU A 300 -11.69 -24.59 17.20
C LEU A 300 -10.40 -25.40 17.33
N ASN A 301 -10.48 -26.73 17.34
CA ASN A 301 -9.31 -27.61 17.37
C ASN A 301 -8.57 -27.53 16.02
N LYS A 302 -7.32 -27.05 16.04
CA LYS A 302 -6.50 -26.83 14.84
C LYS A 302 -6.32 -28.11 14.03
N ARG A 303 -6.08 -29.26 14.67
CA ARG A 303 -5.85 -30.53 13.96
C ARG A 303 -7.12 -31.06 13.31
N PHE A 304 -8.24 -31.02 14.05
CA PHE A 304 -9.55 -31.37 13.50
C PHE A 304 -9.88 -30.49 12.30
N ARG A 305 -9.74 -29.17 12.45
CA ARG A 305 -10.01 -28.20 11.39
C ARG A 305 -9.16 -28.46 10.14
N GLN A 306 -7.89 -28.81 10.29
CA GLN A 306 -7.02 -29.16 9.16
C GLN A 306 -7.47 -30.44 8.44
N SER A 307 -7.86 -31.48 9.18
CA SER A 307 -8.41 -32.71 8.57
C SER A 307 -9.74 -32.45 7.86
N PHE A 308 -10.63 -31.68 8.49
CA PHE A 308 -11.91 -31.29 7.93
C PHE A 308 -11.76 -30.40 6.68
N MET A 309 -10.79 -29.49 6.69
CA MET A 309 -10.45 -28.63 5.55
C MET A 309 -9.96 -29.46 4.36
N ALA A 310 -9.06 -30.42 4.58
CA ALA A 310 -8.57 -31.30 3.52
C ALA A 310 -9.71 -32.14 2.89
N PHE A 311 -10.65 -32.61 3.72
CA PHE A 311 -11.85 -33.27 3.23
C PHE A 311 -12.73 -32.31 2.41
N ALA A 312 -13.02 -31.12 2.93
CA ALA A 312 -13.87 -30.14 2.25
C ALA A 312 -13.27 -29.69 0.91
N ASP A 313 -11.94 -29.51 0.84
CA ASP A 313 -11.21 -29.24 -0.40
C ASP A 313 -11.38 -30.38 -1.41
N SER A 314 -11.35 -31.65 -0.95
CA SER A 314 -11.60 -32.81 -1.82
C SER A 314 -13.04 -32.87 -2.36
N CYS A 315 -13.99 -32.24 -1.65
CA CYS A 315 -15.38 -32.10 -2.07
C CYS A 315 -15.64 -30.81 -2.88
N LEU A 316 -14.61 -30.02 -3.20
CA LEU A 316 -14.74 -28.69 -3.82
C LEU A 316 -15.64 -27.72 -3.04
N ALA A 317 -15.72 -27.88 -1.72
CA ALA A 317 -16.51 -27.08 -0.79
C ALA A 317 -15.64 -26.49 0.34
N GLY A 318 -14.34 -26.40 0.10
CA GLY A 318 -13.34 -25.95 1.07
C GLY A 318 -13.46 -24.47 1.45
N GLU A 319 -14.07 -23.65 0.61
CA GLU A 319 -14.20 -22.20 0.80
C GLU A 319 -14.82 -21.84 2.15
N SER A 320 -15.77 -22.65 2.63
CA SER A 320 -16.46 -22.46 3.91
C SER A 320 -15.51 -22.67 5.10
N VAL A 321 -14.63 -23.67 5.03
CA VAL A 321 -13.67 -23.99 6.09
C VAL A 321 -12.48 -23.02 6.07
N HIS A 322 -12.01 -22.65 4.88
CA HIS A 322 -10.98 -21.63 4.70
C HIS A 322 -11.44 -20.25 5.22
N PHE A 323 -12.69 -19.87 4.93
CA PHE A 323 -13.29 -18.67 5.49
C PHE A 323 -13.36 -18.71 7.02
N PHE A 324 -13.78 -19.84 7.60
CA PHE A 324 -13.82 -20.02 9.05
C PHE A 324 -12.44 -19.81 9.68
N ASP A 325 -11.39 -20.42 9.13
CA ASP A 325 -10.02 -20.29 9.66
C ASP A 325 -9.53 -18.83 9.61
N GLU A 326 -9.73 -18.12 8.48
CA GLU A 326 -9.29 -16.71 8.38
C GLU A 326 -10.07 -15.75 9.29
N VAL A 327 -11.38 -15.96 9.47
CA VAL A 327 -12.16 -15.15 10.42
C VAL A 327 -11.75 -15.46 11.87
N HIS A 328 -11.42 -16.72 12.17
CA HIS A 328 -10.88 -17.09 13.48
C HIS A 328 -9.50 -16.44 13.73
N GLU A 329 -8.63 -16.40 12.72
CA GLU A 329 -7.35 -15.68 12.78
C GLU A 329 -7.54 -14.16 12.95
N LEU A 330 -8.53 -13.56 12.29
CA LEU A 330 -8.92 -12.15 12.54
C LEU A 330 -9.33 -11.94 14.01
N GLY A 331 -10.05 -12.89 14.60
CA GLY A 331 -10.46 -12.86 16.01
C GLY A 331 -9.28 -12.83 17.00
N LYS A 332 -8.13 -13.41 16.64
CA LYS A 332 -6.90 -13.39 17.45
C LYS A 332 -6.18 -12.05 17.48
N ILE A 333 -6.50 -11.15 16.54
CA ILE A 333 -5.88 -9.81 16.48
C ILE A 333 -6.50 -8.93 17.58
N PRO A 334 -5.69 -8.36 18.49
CA PRO A 334 -6.17 -7.48 19.55
C PRO A 334 -7.06 -6.36 19.00
N ILE A 335 -8.10 -5.99 19.76
CA ILE A 335 -9.00 -4.88 19.39
C ILE A 335 -8.23 -3.55 19.27
N ASP A 336 -7.14 -3.42 20.05
CA ASP A 336 -6.25 -2.26 20.03
C ASP A 336 -5.34 -2.18 18.79
N ASP A 337 -5.32 -3.21 17.93
CA ASP A 337 -4.66 -3.21 16.62
C ASP A 337 -5.67 -3.20 15.45
N PRO A 338 -6.34 -2.06 15.22
CA PRO A 338 -7.39 -1.94 14.21
C PRO A 338 -6.83 -2.00 12.78
N VAL A 339 -5.56 -1.68 12.58
CA VAL A 339 -4.93 -1.66 11.27
C VAL A 339 -4.87 -3.08 10.72
N ARG A 340 -4.30 -4.01 11.51
CA ARG A 340 -4.22 -5.42 11.11
C ARG A 340 -5.61 -6.02 10.91
N ARG A 341 -6.57 -5.66 11.78
CA ARG A 341 -7.98 -6.06 11.63
C ARG A 341 -8.59 -5.58 10.32
N ILE A 342 -8.41 -4.32 9.93
CA ILE A 342 -8.92 -3.77 8.66
C ILE A 342 -8.30 -4.50 7.45
N TYR A 343 -6.98 -4.71 7.46
CA TYR A 343 -6.31 -5.41 6.35
C TYR A 343 -6.80 -6.84 6.21
N MET A 344 -6.94 -7.55 7.32
CA MET A 344 -7.46 -8.91 7.34
C MET A 344 -8.94 -8.95 6.91
N ALA A 345 -9.79 -8.07 7.46
CA ALA A 345 -11.20 -7.98 7.06
C ALA A 345 -11.36 -7.67 5.56
N ARG A 346 -10.54 -6.76 5.02
CA ARG A 346 -10.57 -6.45 3.58
C ARG A 346 -10.07 -7.61 2.73
N HIS A 347 -9.08 -8.35 3.20
CA HIS A 347 -8.62 -9.58 2.54
C HIS A 347 -9.76 -10.61 2.47
N ILE A 348 -10.39 -10.89 3.61
CA ILE A 348 -11.53 -11.80 3.72
C ILE A 348 -12.67 -11.37 2.79
N ILE A 349 -13.03 -10.07 2.79
CA ILE A 349 -14.10 -9.54 1.92
C ILE A 349 -13.79 -9.79 0.44
N ASN A 350 -12.57 -9.46 0.01
CA ASN A 350 -12.19 -9.61 -1.40
C ASN A 350 -12.09 -11.07 -1.84
N LYS A 351 -11.70 -11.97 -0.93
CA LYS A 351 -11.43 -13.38 -1.23
C LYS A 351 -12.68 -14.25 -1.16
N TYR A 352 -13.60 -13.94 -0.23
CA TYR A 352 -14.76 -14.77 0.07
C TYR A 352 -16.13 -14.10 -0.11
N ILE A 353 -16.26 -12.77 0.04
CA ILE A 353 -17.57 -12.09 0.14
C ILE A 353 -18.00 -11.40 -1.17
N ILE A 354 -17.08 -10.90 -1.98
CA ILE A 354 -17.42 -10.25 -3.26
C ILE A 354 -17.93 -11.31 -4.26
N ALA A 355 -19.03 -11.00 -4.95
CA ALA A 355 -19.56 -11.86 -5.99
C ALA A 355 -18.55 -12.04 -7.14
N GLY A 356 -18.29 -13.29 -7.53
CA GLY A 356 -17.27 -13.66 -8.51
C GLY A 356 -15.86 -13.77 -7.94
N ALA A 357 -15.68 -13.79 -6.62
CA ALA A 357 -14.39 -14.09 -6.00
C ALA A 357 -14.01 -15.57 -6.18
N ALA A 358 -12.70 -15.87 -6.18
CA ALA A 358 -12.20 -17.22 -6.46
C ALA A 358 -12.62 -18.27 -5.41
N MET A 359 -12.85 -17.85 -4.16
CA MET A 359 -13.38 -18.69 -3.09
C MET A 359 -14.64 -18.04 -2.51
N GLU A 360 -15.55 -17.60 -3.38
CA GLU A 360 -16.81 -17.01 -2.96
C GLU A 360 -17.60 -17.98 -2.07
N VAL A 361 -17.93 -17.54 -0.86
CA VAL A 361 -18.74 -18.34 0.07
C VAL A 361 -20.23 -18.25 -0.27
N ASN A 362 -20.92 -19.37 -0.07
CA ASN A 362 -22.36 -19.45 -0.25
C ASN A 362 -23.10 -18.88 0.97
N ILE A 363 -23.25 -17.56 0.99
CA ILE A 363 -24.04 -16.83 1.98
C ILE A 363 -25.18 -16.04 1.33
N SER A 364 -26.26 -15.86 2.09
CA SER A 364 -27.42 -15.10 1.70
C SER A 364 -27.08 -13.67 1.27
N HIS A 365 -27.83 -13.18 0.28
CA HIS A 365 -27.64 -11.83 -0.26
C HIS A 365 -27.75 -10.75 0.84
N ARG A 366 -28.63 -10.96 1.83
CA ARG A 366 -28.82 -10.03 2.95
C ARG A 366 -27.53 -9.85 3.77
N ILE A 367 -26.92 -10.94 4.22
CA ILE A 367 -25.68 -10.89 5.01
C ILE A 367 -24.54 -10.30 4.19
N ARG A 368 -24.44 -10.68 2.91
CA ARG A 368 -23.43 -10.13 2.00
C ARG A 368 -23.54 -8.61 1.90
N GLN A 369 -24.74 -8.06 1.73
CA GLN A 369 -24.95 -6.62 1.68
C GLN A 369 -24.67 -5.93 3.02
N GLU A 370 -25.01 -6.56 4.14
CA GLU A 370 -24.71 -6.04 5.47
C GLU A 370 -23.19 -5.86 5.68
N ILE A 371 -22.39 -6.86 5.30
CA ILE A 371 -20.92 -6.79 5.36
C ILE A 371 -20.39 -5.71 4.42
N LEU A 372 -20.89 -5.64 3.18
CA LEU A 372 -20.40 -4.71 2.17
C LEU A 372 -20.84 -3.25 2.42
N ALA A 373 -21.97 -3.04 3.09
CA ALA A 373 -22.47 -1.71 3.44
C ALA A 373 -21.84 -1.16 4.72
N THR A 374 -21.21 -2.01 5.53
CA THR A 374 -20.61 -1.61 6.80
C THR A 374 -19.39 -0.71 6.58
N THR A 375 -19.37 0.41 7.30
CA THR A 375 -18.25 1.37 7.25
C THR A 375 -17.15 1.08 8.26
N ASP A 376 -17.45 0.27 9.28
CA ASP A 376 -16.55 -0.14 10.36
C ASP A 376 -16.06 -1.57 10.14
N LEU A 377 -14.90 -1.70 9.51
CA LEU A 377 -14.25 -3.00 9.27
C LEU A 377 -13.51 -3.54 10.49
N THR A 378 -13.46 -2.79 11.60
CA THR A 378 -12.76 -3.22 12.82
C THR A 378 -13.66 -3.97 13.78
N HIS A 379 -14.98 -3.89 13.57
CA HIS A 379 -15.99 -4.46 14.46
C HIS A 379 -15.74 -5.96 14.71
N PRO A 380 -15.76 -6.42 15.98
CA PRO A 380 -15.53 -7.83 16.31
C PRO A 380 -16.52 -8.77 15.61
N ASP A 381 -17.79 -8.35 15.53
CA ASP A 381 -18.86 -9.19 14.99
C ASP A 381 -19.11 -9.04 13.47
N LEU A 382 -18.17 -8.42 12.74
CA LEU A 382 -18.35 -8.12 11.31
C LEU A 382 -18.75 -9.35 10.47
N PHE A 383 -18.22 -10.53 10.81
CA PHE A 383 -18.45 -11.77 10.06
C PHE A 383 -19.29 -12.81 10.82
N THR A 384 -19.80 -12.48 12.02
CA THR A 384 -20.48 -13.47 12.90
C THR A 384 -21.72 -14.06 12.24
N ASN A 385 -22.54 -13.24 11.59
CA ASN A 385 -23.74 -13.72 10.88
C ASN A 385 -23.38 -14.65 9.71
N ALA A 386 -22.34 -14.32 8.94
CA ALA A 386 -21.86 -15.14 7.84
C ALA A 386 -21.27 -16.48 8.33
N LEU A 387 -20.49 -16.44 9.42
CA LEU A 387 -19.97 -17.65 10.07
C LEU A 387 -21.09 -18.57 10.53
N HIS A 388 -22.15 -18.03 11.13
CA HIS A 388 -23.28 -18.83 11.58
C HIS A 388 -23.97 -19.53 10.39
N GLU A 389 -24.27 -18.81 9.30
CA GLU A 389 -24.87 -19.38 8.10
C GLU A 389 -23.99 -20.49 7.50
N LEU A 390 -22.69 -20.23 7.33
CA LEU A 390 -21.75 -21.21 6.77
C LEU A 390 -21.56 -22.42 7.67
N THR A 391 -21.54 -22.24 9.00
CA THR A 391 -21.42 -23.36 9.94
C THR A 391 -22.63 -24.28 9.85
N GLN A 392 -23.84 -23.73 9.69
CA GLN A 392 -25.03 -24.54 9.44
C GLN A 392 -24.94 -25.28 8.10
N LEU A 393 -24.46 -24.63 7.03
CA LEU A 393 -24.26 -25.26 5.74
C LEU A 393 -23.23 -26.40 5.79
N MET A 394 -22.09 -26.20 6.46
CA MET A 394 -21.09 -27.25 6.68
C MET A 394 -21.66 -28.42 7.49
N LYS A 395 -22.46 -28.13 8.51
CA LYS A 395 -23.12 -29.17 9.33
C LYS A 395 -24.10 -30.00 8.50
N MET A 396 -24.88 -29.37 7.63
CA MET A 396 -25.87 -30.06 6.79
C MET A 396 -25.23 -30.84 5.64
N ASN A 397 -24.21 -30.28 5.00
CA ASN A 397 -23.71 -30.78 3.71
C ASN A 397 -22.38 -31.54 3.80
N LEU A 398 -21.54 -31.28 4.81
CA LEU A 398 -20.18 -31.84 4.88
C LEU A 398 -19.97 -32.72 6.11
N ALA A 399 -20.54 -32.37 7.26
CA ALA A 399 -20.22 -33.04 8.52
C ALA A 399 -20.55 -34.54 8.49
N LYS A 400 -21.73 -34.91 7.97
CA LYS A 400 -22.15 -36.31 7.90
C LYS A 400 -21.19 -37.15 7.06
N ASP A 401 -20.78 -36.64 5.91
CA ASP A 401 -19.92 -37.34 4.98
C ASP A 401 -18.48 -37.42 5.50
N TYR A 402 -18.03 -36.37 6.21
CA TYR A 402 -16.73 -36.35 6.87
C TYR A 402 -16.58 -37.48 7.89
N TRP A 403 -17.61 -37.76 8.72
CA TRP A 403 -17.56 -38.81 9.73
C TRP A 403 -17.33 -40.21 9.15
N SER A 404 -17.82 -40.44 7.93
CA SER A 404 -17.60 -41.68 7.18
C SER A 404 -16.38 -41.64 6.26
N SER A 405 -15.68 -40.52 6.17
CA SER A 405 -14.59 -40.32 5.21
C SER A 405 -13.28 -40.96 5.67
N MET A 406 -12.42 -41.27 4.70
CA MET A 406 -11.05 -41.72 4.98
C MET A 406 -10.23 -40.66 5.75
N TYR A 407 -10.56 -39.38 5.60
CA TYR A 407 -9.88 -38.28 6.30
C TYR A 407 -10.13 -38.33 7.81
N PHE A 408 -11.36 -38.62 8.24
CA PHE A 408 -11.68 -38.75 9.66
C PHE A 408 -11.07 -40.03 10.26
N ILE A 409 -11.11 -41.15 9.53
CA ILE A 409 -10.47 -42.41 9.96
C ILE A 409 -8.96 -42.20 10.16
N LYS A 410 -8.29 -41.57 9.17
CA LYS A 410 -6.88 -41.24 9.25
C LYS A 410 -6.57 -40.31 10.42
N PHE A 411 -7.36 -39.27 10.60
CA PHE A 411 -7.21 -38.35 11.73
C PHE A 411 -7.33 -39.06 13.09
N LYS A 412 -8.31 -39.97 13.23
CA LYS A 412 -8.51 -40.76 14.45
C LYS A 412 -7.34 -41.70 14.72
N GLU A 413 -6.80 -42.33 13.68
CA GLU A 413 -5.65 -43.22 13.79
C GLU A 413 -4.38 -42.46 14.18
N GLU A 414 -4.13 -41.30 13.58
CA GLU A 414 -3.02 -40.42 13.95
C GLU A 414 -3.13 -39.91 15.40
N ALA A 415 -4.35 -39.64 15.87
CA ALA A 415 -4.58 -39.26 17.26
C ALA A 415 -4.26 -40.40 18.24
N ARG A 416 -4.62 -41.64 17.89
CA ARG A 416 -4.38 -42.85 18.70
C ARG A 416 -2.91 -43.26 18.73
N MET A 417 -2.21 -43.19 17.60
CA MET A 417 -0.78 -43.51 17.55
C MET A 417 0.04 -42.59 18.47
N ARG A 418 -0.32 -41.29 18.52
CA ARG A 418 0.34 -40.33 19.40
C ARG A 418 0.03 -40.51 20.88
N SER A 419 -1.19 -40.93 21.25
CA SER A 419 -1.48 -41.26 22.65
C SER A 419 -0.66 -42.47 23.11
N CYS A 420 -0.50 -43.49 22.25
CA CYS A 420 0.33 -44.66 22.55
C CYS A 420 1.83 -44.31 22.65
N GLU A 421 2.35 -43.44 21.78
CA GLU A 421 3.74 -42.95 21.89
C GLU A 421 3.98 -42.22 23.21
N HIS A 422 3.02 -41.40 23.66
CA HIS A 422 3.15 -40.65 24.91
C HIS A 422 3.07 -41.56 26.15
N GLU A 423 2.21 -42.58 26.15
CA GLU A 423 2.17 -43.61 27.21
C GLU A 423 3.48 -44.42 27.27
N MET A 424 4.11 -44.69 26.12
CA MET A 424 5.37 -45.44 26.06
C MET A 424 6.59 -44.60 26.52
N GLU A 425 6.57 -43.28 26.31
CA GLU A 425 7.53 -42.34 26.90
C GLU A 425 7.35 -42.17 28.42
N GLU A 426 6.10 -42.09 28.91
CA GLU A 426 5.81 -42.03 30.34
C GLU A 426 6.24 -43.30 31.08
N MET A 427 6.09 -44.48 30.44
CA MET A 427 6.55 -45.77 30.97
C MET A 427 8.09 -45.90 30.97
N ARG A 428 8.81 -45.28 30.03
CA ARG A 428 10.29 -45.25 30.02
C ARG A 428 10.89 -44.28 31.05
N GLY A 429 10.09 -43.37 31.63
CA GLY A 429 10.54 -42.39 32.61
C GLY A 429 10.74 -42.93 34.03
N TYR A 430 10.24 -44.14 34.35
CA TYR A 430 10.24 -44.68 35.72
C TYR A 430 11.30 -45.76 36.02
N ASP A 431 12.07 -46.23 35.03
CA ASP A 431 13.00 -47.37 35.20
C ASP A 431 14.49 -47.04 34.98
N PHE A 432 15.00 -45.95 35.55
CA PHE A 432 16.46 -45.74 35.64
C PHE A 432 16.89 -45.25 37.04
N SER A 433 17.27 -46.19 37.90
CA SER A 433 18.09 -45.94 39.09
C SER A 433 19.55 -46.30 38.78
N PRO A 434 20.53 -45.37 38.85
CA PRO A 434 21.91 -45.67 38.51
C PRO A 434 22.63 -46.30 39.70
N ARG A 435 23.07 -47.55 39.56
CA ARG A 435 24.11 -48.13 40.44
C ARG A 435 25.48 -47.92 39.79
N LEU A 436 26.31 -47.14 40.48
CA LEU A 436 27.75 -47.03 40.25
C LEU A 436 28.44 -48.41 40.31
N SER A 437 29.30 -48.69 39.34
CA SER A 437 30.55 -49.42 39.60
C SER A 437 31.61 -49.07 38.55
N SER A 438 32.68 -48.46 39.04
CA SER A 438 33.93 -48.11 38.37
C SER A 438 34.82 -49.32 38.11
N VAL A 439 35.46 -49.42 36.95
CA VAL A 439 36.79 -50.04 36.79
C VAL A 439 37.54 -49.33 35.63
N ASN A 440 38.70 -48.75 35.95
CA ASN A 440 39.73 -48.33 35.01
C ASN A 440 40.55 -49.55 34.55
N ALA A 441 40.90 -49.62 33.25
CA ALA A 441 42.11 -50.30 32.80
C ALA A 441 42.57 -49.71 31.46
N THR A 442 43.74 -49.09 31.50
CA THR A 442 44.64 -48.74 30.40
C THR A 442 45.18 -50.00 29.72
N ASP A 443 45.24 -50.01 28.38
CA ASP A 443 46.48 -50.26 27.60
C ASP A 443 46.17 -50.46 26.10
N ASP A 444 46.80 -49.60 25.30
CA ASP A 444 46.94 -49.59 23.84
C ASP A 444 47.88 -50.74 23.39
N PRO A 445 47.71 -51.36 22.20
CA PRO A 445 48.59 -50.96 21.09
C PRO A 445 47.95 -51.18 19.71
N PHE A 446 47.77 -50.13 18.92
CA PHE A 446 48.21 -50.05 17.50
C PHE A 446 47.84 -48.68 16.94
N HIS A 447 48.67 -47.70 17.28
CA HIS A 447 48.84 -46.47 16.53
C HIS A 447 49.57 -46.76 15.20
N GLN A 448 48.97 -46.30 14.10
CA GLN A 448 49.70 -45.77 12.95
C GLN A 448 49.05 -44.46 12.49
N ASP A 449 49.62 -43.36 12.99
CA ASP A 449 50.18 -42.23 12.25
C ASP A 449 49.40 -41.71 11.03
N HIS A 450 48.76 -40.54 11.14
CA HIS A 450 49.33 -39.17 11.06
C HIS A 450 49.30 -38.60 9.63
N PHE A 451 48.60 -37.48 9.45
CA PHE A 451 49.11 -36.17 8.96
C PHE A 451 47.96 -35.15 9.14
N SER A 452 48.01 -34.26 10.15
CA SER A 452 48.56 -32.88 10.10
C SER A 452 47.86 -32.01 9.04
N ARG A 453 47.53 -30.72 9.20
CA ARG A 453 47.76 -29.59 10.13
C ARG A 453 46.94 -28.45 9.46
N GLY A 454 46.46 -27.38 10.04
CA GLY A 454 46.65 -26.79 11.36
C GLY A 454 45.92 -25.43 11.35
N PHE A 455 45.36 -25.07 12.50
CA PHE A 455 45.01 -23.70 12.83
C PHE A 455 46.09 -23.21 13.80
N THR A 456 46.81 -22.15 13.43
CA THR A 456 47.79 -21.48 14.30
C THR A 456 47.06 -20.56 15.27
N GLN A 457 46.90 -21.08 16.49
CA GLN A 457 47.24 -20.48 17.79
C GLN A 457 47.59 -18.98 17.91
N HIS A 458 46.96 -18.32 18.89
CA HIS A 458 47.50 -17.42 19.95
C HIS A 458 46.51 -16.27 20.26
N SER A 459 45.78 -16.26 21.38
CA SER A 459 46.15 -16.04 22.80
C SER A 459 46.03 -14.58 23.26
N HIS A 460 45.44 -14.43 24.46
CA HIS A 460 45.44 -13.30 25.40
C HIS A 460 44.44 -12.14 25.27
N ALA A 461 43.37 -12.27 26.05
CA ALA A 461 43.03 -11.47 27.24
C ALA A 461 43.34 -9.96 27.29
N SER A 462 42.27 -9.23 27.64
CA SER A 462 42.18 -8.14 28.64
C SER A 462 42.70 -6.73 28.31
N TYR A 463 41.75 -5.78 28.33
CA TYR A 463 41.65 -4.58 29.18
C TYR A 463 41.25 -3.30 28.41
N LEU A 464 40.18 -2.66 28.93
CA LEU A 464 39.89 -1.21 28.98
C LEU A 464 40.14 -0.38 27.70
N ARG A 465 39.06 0.04 27.04
CA ARG A 465 38.45 1.37 27.24
C ARG A 465 37.08 1.44 26.58
#